data_AF-A0AAD6WJS7-F1
#
_entry.id   AF-A0AAD6WJS7-F1
#
_cell.length_a   1.000
_cell.length_b   1.000
_cell.length_c   1.000
_cell.angle_alpha   90.00
_cell.angle_beta   90.00
_cell.angle_gamma   90.00
#
_symmetry.space_group_name_H-M   'P 1'
#
loop_
_entity.id
_entity.type
_entity.pdbx_description
1 polymer ?
#
loop_
_entity_poly.entity_id
_entity_poly.type
_entity_poly.pdbx_seq_one_letter_code
_entity_poly.pdbx_strand_id
1 'polypeptide(L)'
;MLDDLLEIAQGHQKDYRNMEGTLVIAVKLLSKVFLQLLNELAQLTTFCKLWLGVLSRMEKYLKVKVKGKKNENLQETVPKLLKNTLLVMKSRGMLVQRELSMRVVIKSGFL
;
A
#
# COMPACT_ATOMS: atom_id res chain seq x y z
N MET A 1 14.09 2.69 -0.74
CA MET A 1 14.18 1.38 -1.42
C MET A 1 13.01 1.09 -2.37
N LEU A 2 11.74 0.94 -1.95
CA LEU A 2 10.64 0.74 -2.93
C LEU A 2 10.32 2.00 -3.74
N ASP A 3 10.45 3.18 -3.12
CA ASP A 3 10.35 4.45 -3.84
C ASP A 3 11.50 4.57 -4.85
N ASP A 4 12.72 4.21 -4.47
CA ASP A 4 13.89 4.19 -5.35
C ASP A 4 13.71 3.20 -6.51
N LEU A 5 13.16 2.00 -6.25
CA LEU A 5 12.82 1.03 -7.30
C LEU A 5 11.76 1.60 -8.25
N LEU A 6 10.79 2.33 -7.71
CA LEU A 6 9.78 3.00 -8.51
C LEU A 6 10.38 4.11 -9.39
N GLU A 7 11.30 4.91 -8.85
CA GLU A 7 12.02 5.96 -9.57
C GLU A 7 12.91 5.38 -10.67
N ILE A 8 13.65 4.31 -10.38
CA ILE A 8 14.49 3.60 -11.36
C ILE A 8 13.64 3.04 -12.49
N ALA A 9 12.50 2.43 -12.17
CA ALA A 9 11.56 1.93 -13.17
C ALA A 9 11.06 3.07 -14.07
N GLN A 10 10.71 4.23 -13.48
CA GLN A 10 10.27 5.38 -14.26
C GLN A 10 11.36 5.98 -15.15
N GLY A 11 12.61 6.03 -14.67
CA GLY A 11 13.75 6.59 -15.40
C GLY A 11 14.20 5.72 -16.59
N HIS A 12 14.06 4.40 -16.51
CA HIS A 12 14.52 3.45 -17.52
C HIS A 12 13.34 2.88 -18.33
N GLN A 13 12.79 3.68 -19.24
CA GLN A 13 11.60 3.31 -20.02
C GLN A 13 11.70 2.00 -20.81
N LYS A 14 12.91 1.62 -21.26
CA LYS A 14 13.11 0.40 -22.07
C LYS A 14 12.98 -0.87 -21.24
N ASP A 15 13.38 -0.80 -19.97
CA ASP A 15 13.40 -1.93 -19.03
C ASP A 15 12.25 -1.91 -18.02
N TYR A 16 11.35 -0.90 -18.11
CA TYR A 16 10.22 -0.73 -17.21
C TYR A 16 9.39 -2.02 -17.05
N ARG A 17 9.12 -2.76 -18.12
CA ARG A 17 8.32 -4.00 -18.03
C ARG A 17 8.96 -5.07 -17.14
N ASN A 18 10.29 -5.17 -17.14
CA ASN A 18 11.01 -6.13 -16.29
C ASN A 18 11.06 -5.64 -14.84
N MET A 19 11.26 -4.32 -14.64
CA MET A 19 11.28 -3.71 -13.31
C MET A 19 9.89 -3.63 -12.68
N GLU A 20 8.84 -3.49 -13.49
CA GLU A 20 7.43 -3.48 -13.10
C GLU A 20 7.04 -4.79 -12.40
N GLY A 21 7.39 -5.93 -13.00
CA GLY A 21 7.14 -7.24 -12.38
C GLY A 21 7.78 -7.35 -11.00
N THR A 22 9.02 -6.87 -10.88
CA THR A 22 9.77 -6.85 -9.62
C THR A 22 9.10 -5.95 -8.59
N LEU A 23 8.68 -4.74 -8.99
CA LEU A 23 7.97 -3.81 -8.13
C LEU A 23 6.64 -4.40 -7.62
N VAL A 24 5.86 -5.04 -8.50
CA VAL A 24 4.60 -5.70 -8.12
C VAL A 24 4.85 -6.81 -7.09
N ILE A 25 5.89 -7.63 -7.29
CA ILE A 25 6.29 -8.69 -6.34
C ILE A 25 6.69 -8.06 -5.00
N ALA A 26 7.50 -7.01 -5.02
CA ALA A 26 7.97 -6.33 -3.82
C ALA A 26 6.82 -5.71 -3.00
N VAL A 27 5.84 -5.10 -3.67
CA VAL A 27 4.63 -4.55 -3.01
C VAL A 27 3.78 -5.67 -2.40
N LYS A 28 3.61 -6.81 -3.10
CA LYS A 28 2.91 -7.99 -2.56
C LYS A 28 3.63 -8.57 -1.34
N LEU A 29 4.95 -8.68 -1.38
CA LEU A 29 5.76 -9.17 -0.27
C LEU A 29 5.65 -8.25 0.95
N LEU A 30 5.78 -6.93 0.74
CA LEU A 30 5.66 -5.96 1.81
C LEU A 30 4.28 -6.03 2.48
N SER A 31 3.21 -6.16 1.70
CA SER A 31 1.86 -6.32 2.24
C SER A 31 1.73 -7.61 3.07
N LYS A 32 2.32 -8.73 2.62
CA LYS A 32 2.33 -9.98 3.41
C LYS A 32 3.07 -9.81 4.74
N VAL A 33 4.27 -9.23 4.73
CA VAL A 33 5.06 -9.00 5.94
C VAL A 33 4.34 -8.04 6.89
N PHE A 34 3.76 -6.97 6.37
CA PHE A 34 2.95 -6.04 7.17
C PHE A 34 1.78 -6.74 7.86
N LEU A 35 1.08 -7.65 7.18
CA LEU A 35 -0.02 -8.42 7.75
C LEU A 35 0.44 -9.44 8.81
N GLN A 36 1.61 -10.05 8.61
CA GLN A 36 2.20 -10.96 9.60
C GLN A 36 2.53 -10.20 10.89
N LEU A 37 3.16 -9.03 10.77
CA LEU A 37 3.57 -8.21 11.91
C LEU A 37 2.46 -7.31 12.44
N LEU A 38 1.26 -7.35 11.86
CA LEU A 38 0.19 -6.38 12.12
C LEU A 38 -0.15 -6.26 13.61
N ASN A 39 -0.18 -7.37 14.36
CA ASN A 39 -0.49 -7.34 15.79
C ASN A 39 0.60 -6.62 16.61
N GLU A 40 1.87 -6.84 16.29
CA GLU A 40 2.99 -6.18 16.96
C GLU A 40 3.03 -4.70 16.58
N LEU A 41 2.86 -4.39 15.28
CA LEU A 41 2.80 -3.02 14.78
C LEU A 41 1.64 -2.24 15.39
N ALA A 42 0.48 -2.88 15.61
CA ALA A 42 -0.70 -2.28 16.21
C ALA A 42 -0.48 -1.77 17.63
N GLN A 43 0.47 -2.36 18.37
CA GLN A 43 0.80 -1.96 19.74
C GLN A 43 1.69 -0.71 19.80
N LEU A 44 2.27 -0.30 18.67
CA LEU A 44 3.10 0.88 18.61
C LEU A 44 2.24 2.15 18.78
N THR A 45 2.68 3.06 19.65
CA THR A 45 2.05 4.39 19.80
C THR A 45 2.08 5.21 18.50
N THR A 46 3.00 4.88 17.60
CA THR A 46 3.16 5.50 16.28
C THR A 46 2.42 4.77 15.16
N PHE A 47 1.63 3.73 15.46
CA PHE A 47 0.97 2.90 14.46
C PHE A 47 0.17 3.72 13.44
N CYS A 48 -0.60 4.70 13.89
CA CYS A 48 -1.39 5.56 12.99
C CYS A 48 -0.50 6.31 11.99
N LYS A 49 0.64 6.85 12.42
CA LYS A 49 1.60 7.51 11.52
C LYS A 49 2.20 6.52 10.52
N LEU A 50 2.53 5.31 10.98
CA LEU A 50 3.04 4.23 10.12
C LEU A 50 2.01 3.84 9.05
N TRP A 51 0.76 3.62 9.46
CA TRP A 51 -0.34 3.27 8.55
C TRP A 51 -0.59 4.35 7.51
N LEU A 52 -0.58 5.64 7.90
CA LEU A 52 -0.65 6.76 6.95
C LEU A 52 0.52 6.76 5.96
N GLY A 53 1.72 6.42 6.42
CA GLY A 53 2.88 6.24 5.55
C GLY A 53 2.68 5.13 4.52
N VAL A 54 2.07 4.01 4.91
CA VAL A 54 1.70 2.92 3.99
C VAL A 54 0.69 3.41 2.95
N LEU A 55 -0.40 4.07 3.38
CA LEU A 55 -1.43 4.60 2.49
C LEU A 55 -0.84 5.60 1.48
N SER A 56 0.01 6.52 1.94
CA SER A 56 0.66 7.51 1.06
C SER A 56 1.53 6.85 -0.01
N ARG A 57 2.26 5.78 0.33
CA ARG A 57 3.07 5.01 -0.63
C ARG A 57 2.19 4.27 -1.64
N MET A 58 1.10 3.65 -1.19
CA MET A 58 0.15 2.98 -2.06
C MET A 58 -0.51 3.95 -3.05
N GLU A 59 -0.85 5.16 -2.59
CA GLU A 59 -1.37 6.21 -3.44
C GLU A 59 -0.34 6.66 -4.49
N LYS A 60 0.93 6.80 -4.12
CA LYS A 60 2.02 7.08 -5.07
C LYS A 60 2.06 6.00 -6.16
N TYR A 61 2.03 4.72 -5.80
CA TYR A 61 2.05 3.62 -6.77
C TYR A 61 0.88 3.66 -7.77
N LEU A 62 -0.31 4.10 -7.33
CA LEU A 62 -1.48 4.27 -8.20
C LEU A 62 -1.40 5.47 -9.14
N LYS A 63 -0.62 6.50 -8.79
CA LYS A 63 -0.45 7.71 -9.62
C LYS A 63 0.60 7.53 -10.71
N VAL A 64 1.37 6.45 -10.67
CA VAL A 64 2.44 6.17 -11.63
C VAL A 64 1.86 5.96 -13.03
N LYS A 65 2.38 6.72 -13.98
CA LYS A 65 2.06 6.58 -15.41
C LYS A 65 3.35 6.27 -16.17
N VAL A 66 3.30 5.27 -17.04
CA VAL A 66 4.36 4.97 -18.00
C VAL A 66 3.82 5.17 -19.40
N LYS A 67 4.51 6.01 -20.18
CA LYS A 67 4.04 6.47 -21.50
C LYS A 67 2.62 7.05 -21.47
N GLY A 68 2.29 7.79 -20.41
CA GLY A 68 0.97 8.39 -20.22
C GLY A 68 -0.14 7.40 -19.81
N LYS A 69 0.13 6.09 -19.81
CA LYS A 69 -0.80 5.06 -19.37
C LYS A 69 -0.54 4.68 -17.92
N LYS A 70 -1.62 4.47 -17.16
CA LYS A 70 -1.51 3.92 -15.81
C LYS A 70 -1.01 2.48 -15.91
N ASN A 71 -0.25 2.06 -14.90
CA ASN A 71 0.18 0.68 -14.79
C ASN A 71 -1.00 -0.21 -14.35
N GLU A 72 -1.53 -1.03 -15.26
CA GLU A 72 -2.70 -1.89 -15.04
C GLU A 72 -2.48 -2.86 -13.87
N ASN A 73 -1.29 -3.47 -13.76
CA ASN A 73 -0.97 -4.41 -12.69
C ASN A 73 -1.00 -3.77 -11.32
N LEU A 74 -0.46 -2.55 -11.18
CA LEU A 74 -0.48 -1.79 -9.94
C LEU A 74 -1.87 -1.24 -9.64
N GLN A 75 -2.63 -0.80 -10.67
CA GLN A 75 -4.02 -0.37 -10.50
C GLN A 75 -4.90 -1.48 -9.94
N GLU A 76 -4.64 -2.75 -10.28
CA GLU A 76 -5.37 -3.88 -9.71
C GLU A 76 -4.79 -4.34 -8.36
N THR A 77 -3.47 -4.49 -8.29
CA THR A 77 -2.79 -5.11 -7.14
C THR A 77 -2.89 -4.25 -5.89
N VAL A 78 -2.64 -2.94 -6.00
CA VAL A 78 -2.59 -2.05 -4.83
C VAL A 78 -3.95 -1.97 -4.10
N PRO A 79 -5.09 -1.72 -4.78
CA PRO A 79 -6.38 -1.68 -4.11
C PRO A 79 -6.77 -3.03 -3.50
N LYS A 80 -6.43 -4.14 -4.19
CA LYS A 80 -6.68 -5.50 -3.69
C LYS A 80 -5.94 -5.77 -2.38
N LEU A 81 -4.66 -5.39 -2.28
CA LEU A 81 -3.86 -5.55 -1.07
C LEU A 81 -4.36 -4.65 0.07
N LEU A 82 -4.72 -3.40 -0.24
CA LEU A 82 -5.31 -2.48 0.74
C LEU A 82 -6.63 -3.01 1.30
N LYS A 83 -7.54 -3.47 0.43
CA LYS A 83 -8.82 -4.07 0.83
C LYS A 83 -8.62 -5.28 1.73
N ASN A 84 -7.70 -6.18 1.37
CA ASN A 84 -7.35 -7.33 2.20
C ASN A 84 -6.83 -6.90 3.58
N THR A 85 -5.95 -5.89 3.60
CA THR A 85 -5.39 -5.37 4.86
C THR A 85 -6.46 -4.79 5.77
N LEU A 86 -7.37 -3.99 5.23
CA LEU A 86 -8.50 -3.45 5.97
C LEU A 86 -9.43 -4.56 6.49
N LEU A 87 -9.67 -5.61 5.70
CA LEU A 87 -10.47 -6.75 6.13
C LEU A 87 -9.84 -7.47 7.33
N VAL A 88 -8.52 -7.70 7.28
CA VAL A 88 -7.79 -8.30 8.41
C VAL A 88 -7.84 -7.40 9.64
N MET A 89 -7.57 -6.10 9.48
CA MET A 89 -7.67 -5.13 10.59
C MET A 89 -9.08 -5.10 11.21
N LYS A 90 -10.13 -5.17 10.38
CA LYS A 90 -11.51 -5.28 10.84
C LYS A 90 -11.74 -6.56 11.65
N SER A 91 -11.31 -7.70 11.12
CA SER A 91 -11.48 -9.01 11.78
C SER A 91 -10.76 -9.10 13.13
N ARG A 92 -9.67 -8.34 13.30
CA ARG A 92 -8.88 -8.26 14.54
C ARG A 92 -9.38 -7.18 15.50
N GLY A 93 -10.50 -6.52 15.20
CA GLY A 93 -11.08 -5.47 16.05
C GLY A 93 -10.27 -4.17 16.07
N MET A 94 -9.33 -3.97 15.13
CA MET A 94 -8.50 -2.76 15.09
C MET A 94 -9.26 -1.55 14.54
N LEU A 95 -10.23 -1.78 13.65
CA LEU A 95 -11.06 -0.72 13.08
C LEU A 95 -12.26 -0.46 14.00
N VAL A 96 -12.05 0.23 15.12
CA VAL A 96 -13.13 0.59 16.06
C VAL A 96 -13.78 1.92 15.66
N GLN A 97 -15.11 1.94 15.59
CA GLN A 97 -15.89 3.04 15.03
C GLN A 97 -15.97 4.30 15.92
N ARG A 98 -15.48 4.31 17.18
CA ARG A 98 -15.94 5.32 18.15
C ARG A 98 -14.92 6.28 18.76
N GLU A 99 -13.67 5.92 19.07
CA GLU A 99 -12.80 6.87 19.81
C GLU A 99 -11.40 7.02 19.17
N LEU A 100 -11.25 8.14 18.45
CA LEU A 100 -10.02 8.88 18.09
C LEU A 100 -8.78 8.20 17.45
N SER A 101 -8.67 6.88 17.33
CA SER A 101 -7.43 6.26 16.79
C SER A 101 -7.47 5.82 15.32
N MET A 102 -8.55 6.02 14.56
CA MET A 102 -8.56 5.66 13.13
C MET A 102 -9.57 6.43 12.26
N ARG A 103 -9.75 7.75 12.49
CA ARG A 103 -10.62 8.59 11.64
C ARG A 103 -10.16 8.73 10.18
N VAL A 104 -8.97 8.26 9.81
CA VAL A 104 -8.42 8.46 8.45
C VAL A 104 -8.89 7.42 7.43
N VAL A 105 -9.39 6.26 7.86
CA VAL A 105 -9.75 5.19 6.89
C VAL A 105 -11.15 5.36 6.30
N ILE A 106 -12.09 5.98 7.02
CA ILE A 106 -13.50 6.06 6.59
C ILE A 106 -13.75 7.24 5.61
N LYS A 107 -12.85 8.21 5.50
CA LYS A 107 -13.01 9.34 4.55
C LYS A 107 -12.41 9.10 3.16
N SER A 108 -11.74 7.97 2.91
CA SER A 108 -10.96 7.76 1.67
C SER A 108 -11.71 7.05 0.54
N GLY A 109 -13.01 6.81 0.63
CA GLY A 109 -13.79 6.28 -0.51
C GLY A 109 -13.37 4.89 -1.01
N PHE A 110 -12.87 4.02 -0.12
CA PHE A 110 -12.50 2.63 -0.43
C PHE A 110 -13.57 1.60 0.01
N LEU A 111 -14.82 2.05 0.20
CA LEU A 111 -16.01 1.21 0.34
C LEU A 111 -17.09 1.73 -0.62
#